data_AF-A0A431R1A1-F1
#
_entry.id   AF-A0A431R1A1-F1
#
_cell.length_a   1.000
_cell.length_b   1.000
_cell.length_c   1.000
_cell.angle_alpha   90.00
_cell.angle_beta   90.00
_cell.angle_gamma   90.00
#
_symmetry.space_group_name_H-M   'P 1'
#
loop_
_entity.id
_entity.type
_entity.pdbx_description
1 polymer ?
#
loop_
_entity_poly.entity_id
_entity_poly.type
_entity_poly.pdbx_seq_one_letter_code
_entity_poly.pdbx_strand_id
1 'polypeptide(L)' 'MMGNWIDTAGYGVGHWVIFALMITVLLYPIGRILSRVGLSPLWAILAVIPVVNLIGLWVLAFADWPGRGDAADRQ' A
#
# COMPACT_ATOMS: atom_id res chain seq x y z
N MET A 1 24.85 27.61 16.70
CA MET A 1 24.89 26.97 15.37
C MET A 1 24.26 25.58 15.51
N MET A 2 22.93 25.50 15.51
CA MET A 2 22.20 24.22 15.48
C MET A 2 21.70 24.08 14.05
N GLY A 3 22.37 23.23 13.26
CA GLY A 3 22.13 23.09 11.84
C GLY A 3 20.76 22.50 11.57
N ASN A 4 19.92 23.20 10.82
CA ASN A 4 19.18 22.82 9.61
C ASN A 4 18.91 21.32 9.21
N TRP A 5 19.18 20.32 10.05
CA TRP A 5 19.02 18.88 9.75
C TRP A 5 17.55 18.43 9.56
N ILE A 6 16.59 19.26 10.00
CA ILE A 6 15.14 19.06 9.88
C ILE A 6 14.56 19.95 8.76
N ASP A 7 15.38 20.62 7.94
CA ASP A 7 14.89 21.41 6.81
C ASP A 7 14.03 20.54 5.86
N THR A 8 12.71 20.68 5.95
CA THR A 8 11.75 19.99 5.07
C THR A 8 11.71 20.58 3.66
N ALA A 9 12.32 21.76 3.48
CA ALA A 9 12.45 22.44 2.20
C ALA A 9 13.70 22.03 1.40
N GLY A 10 14.65 21.29 1.98
CA GLY A 10 15.88 20.83 1.32
C GLY A 10 16.09 19.31 1.41
N TYR A 11 17.08 18.75 0.68
CA TYR A 11 17.42 17.32 0.67
C TYR A 11 18.09 16.80 1.96
N GLY A 12 17.76 17.36 3.12
CA GLY A 12 18.30 16.94 4.43
C GLY A 12 17.77 15.58 4.89
N VAL A 13 18.32 15.03 5.98
CA VAL A 13 17.91 13.72 6.54
C VAL A 13 16.41 13.68 6.86
N GLY A 14 15.84 14.78 7.36
CA GLY A 14 14.40 14.89 7.62
C GLY A 14 13.53 14.66 6.38
N HIS A 15 13.96 15.11 5.20
CA HIS A 15 13.24 14.91 3.94
C HIS A 15 13.09 13.42 3.60
N TRP A 16 14.17 12.65 3.72
CA TRP A 16 14.17 11.21 3.46
C TRP A 16 13.33 10.42 4.47
N VAL A 17 13.35 10.81 5.75
CA VAL A 17 12.52 10.19 6.79
C VAL A 17 11.03 10.40 6.50
N ILE A 18 10.63 11.63 6.15
CA ILE A 18 9.24 11.94 5.78
C ILE A 18 8.84 11.18 4.52
N PHE A 19 9.72 11.11 3.52
CA PHE A 19 9.46 10.38 2.27
C PHE A 19 9.24 8.88 2.53
N ALA A 20 10.09 8.26 3.36
CA ALA A 20 9.95 6.86 3.76
C ALA A 20 8.64 6.61 4.56
N LEU A 21 8.27 7.52 5.45
CA LEU A 21 7.00 7.46 6.18
C LEU A 21 5.81 7.51 5.21
N MET A 22 5.84 8.43 4.24
CA MET A 22 4.77 8.60 3.27
C MET A 22 4.58 7.36 2.39
N ILE A 23 5.69 6.75 1.93
CA ILE A 23 5.66 5.46 1.21
C ILE A 23 5.07 4.37 2.09
N THR A 24 5.46 4.30 3.36
CA THR A 24 4.97 3.27 4.29
C THR A 24 3.47 3.39 4.52
N VAL A 25 2.96 4.62 4.70
CA VAL A 25 1.52 4.89 4.85
C VAL A 25 0.71 4.47 3.61
N LEU A 26 1.29 4.60 2.41
CA LEU A 26 0.68 4.13 1.16
C LEU A 26 0.76 2.61 0.98
N LEU A 27 1.90 2.00 1.27
CA LEU A 27 2.14 0.57 1.05
C LEU A 27 1.43 -0.31 2.09
N TYR A 28 1.29 0.17 3.32
CA TYR A 28 0.64 -0.57 4.42
C TYR A 28 -0.79 -1.05 4.08
N PRO A 29 -1.74 -0.17 3.66
CA PRO A 29 -3.09 -0.61 3.33
C PRO A 29 -3.11 -1.55 2.12
N ILE A 30 -2.24 -1.32 1.12
CA ILE A 30 -2.11 -2.19 -0.05
C ILE A 30 -1.69 -3.59 0.38
N GLY A 31 -0.62 -3.71 1.17
CA GLY A 31 -0.16 -5.00 1.70
C GLY A 31 -1.21 -5.69 2.56
N ARG A 32 -2.01 -4.91 3.31
CA ARG A 32 -3.13 -5.43 4.10
C ARG A 32 -4.24 -5.99 3.20
N ILE A 33 -4.59 -5.33 2.10
CA ILE A 33 -5.57 -5.84 1.13
C ILE A 33 -5.04 -7.11 0.46
N LEU A 34 -3.77 -7.12 0.04
CA LEU A 34 -3.16 -8.31 -0.57
C LEU A 34 -3.16 -9.51 0.39
N SER A 35 -2.93 -9.27 1.69
CA SER A 35 -3.02 -10.34 2.70
C SER A 35 -4.44 -10.91 2.85
N ARG A 36 -5.49 -10.10 2.59
CA ARG A 36 -6.88 -10.54 2.65
C ARG A 36 -7.26 -11.44 1.48
N VAL A 37 -6.65 -11.24 0.32
CA VAL A 37 -6.82 -12.09 -0.88
C VAL A 37 -5.84 -13.27 -0.92
N GLY A 38 -5.06 -13.50 0.15
CA GLY A 38 -4.12 -14.63 0.25
C GLY A 38 -2.77 -14.41 -0.43
N LEU A 39 -2.48 -13.19 -0.89
CA LEU A 39 -1.18 -12.82 -1.47
C LEU A 39 -0.22 -12.31 -0.38
N SER A 40 1.08 -12.52 -0.61
CA SER A 40 2.12 -11.98 0.28
C SER A 40 2.06 -10.44 0.34
N PRO A 41 2.10 -9.81 1.52
CA PRO A 41 2.09 -8.34 1.65
C PRO A 41 3.25 -7.65 0.92
N LEU A 42 4.35 -8.36 0.63
CA LEU A 42 5.52 -7.84 -0.08
C LEU A 42 5.19 -7.41 -1.53
N TRP A 43 4.16 -8.00 -2.13
CA TRP A 43 3.67 -7.61 -3.46
C TRP A 43 3.17 -6.16 -3.49
N ALA A 44 2.91 -5.52 -2.34
CA ALA A 44 2.53 -4.12 -2.27
C ALA A 44 3.58 -3.17 -2.86
N ILE A 45 4.87 -3.51 -2.79
CA ILE A 45 5.96 -2.67 -3.33
C ILE A 45 5.80 -2.47 -4.85
N LEU A 46 5.25 -3.47 -5.56
CA LEU A 46 5.00 -3.35 -6.99
C LEU A 46 3.89 -2.35 -7.33
N ALA A 47 3.04 -1.98 -6.37
CA ALA A 47 2.03 -0.94 -6.57
C ALA A 47 2.62 0.45 -6.78
N VAL A 48 3.92 0.64 -6.51
CA VAL A 48 4.65 1.87 -6.88
C VAL A 48 4.80 1.98 -8.40
N ILE A 49 4.73 0.88 -9.14
CA ILE A 49 4.81 0.86 -10.61
C ILE A 49 3.39 1.11 -11.16
N PRO A 50 3.15 2.20 -11.93
CA PRO A 50 1.80 2.60 -12.35
C PRO A 50 1.03 1.50 -13.10
N VAL A 51 1.70 0.80 -14.01
CA VAL A 51 1.08 -0.27 -14.81
C VAL A 51 0.71 -1.47 -13.94
N VAL A 52 1.58 -1.86 -13.01
CA VAL A 52 1.31 -3.00 -12.12
C VAL A 52 0.20 -2.64 -11.13
N ASN A 53 0.15 -1.40 -10.65
CA ASN A 53 -0.95 -0.92 -9.82
C ASN A 53 -2.30 -1.01 -10.56
N LEU A 54 -2.34 -0.59 -11.83
CA LEU A 54 -3.55 -0.69 -12.66
C LEU A 54 -4.00 -2.14 -12.84
N ILE A 55 -3.07 -3.06 -13.14
CA ILE A 55 -3.35 -4.50 -13.22
C ILE A 55 -3.81 -5.04 -11.86
N GLY A 56 -3.19 -4.61 -10.76
CA GLY A 56 -3.57 -5.04 -9.41
C GLY A 56 -4.98 -4.62 -9.03
N LEU A 57 -5.38 -3.39 -9.37
CA LEU A 57 -6.75 -2.91 -9.20
C LEU A 57 -7.74 -3.69 -10.09
N TRP A 58 -7.33 -4.00 -11.33
CA TRP A 58 -8.14 -4.82 -12.24
C TRP A 58 -8.35 -6.22 -11.69
N VAL A 59 -7.29 -6.89 -11.23
CA VAL A 59 -7.36 -8.21 -10.58
C VAL A 59 -8.23 -8.15 -9.32
N LEU A 60 -8.05 -7.14 -8.45
CA LEU A 60 -8.85 -6.98 -7.23
C LEU A 60 -10.35 -6.80 -7.52
N ALA A 61 -10.70 -6.16 -8.63
CA ALA A 61 -12.09 -5.99 -9.06
C ALA A 61 -12.76 -7.32 -9.46
N PHE A 62 -11.99 -8.27 -9.99
CA PHE A 62 -12.48 -9.60 -10.37
C PHE A 62 -12.17 -10.69 -9.34
N ALA A 63 -11.37 -10.40 -8.32
CA ALA A 63 -11.06 -11.36 -7.26
C ALA A 63 -12.31 -11.68 -6.44
N ASP A 64 -12.43 -12.94 -6.01
CA ASP A 64 -13.51 -13.36 -5.12
C ASP A 64 -13.29 -12.77 -3.72
N TRP A 65 -14.28 -12.01 -3.25
CA TRP A 65 -14.23 -11.41 -1.92
C TRP A 65 -14.71 -12.42 -0.87
N PRO A 66 -13.93 -12.68 0.19
CA PRO A 66 -14.35 -13.55 1.28
C PRO A 66 -15.54 -12.90 2.01
N GLY A 67 -16.71 -13.55 1.94
CA GLY A 67 -17.96 -13.06 2.57
C GLY A 67 -19.20 -13.08 1.67
N ARG A 68 -19.08 -13.47 0.39
CA ARG A 68 -20.24 -13.61 -0.50
C ARG A 68 -21.05 -14.90 -0.27
N GLY A 69 -20.51 -15.87 0.48
CA GLY A 69 -21.15 -17.17 0.74
C GLY A 69 -22.15 -17.20 1.91
N ASP A 70 -21.99 -16.35 2.92
CA ASP A 70 -22.69 -16.51 4.22
C ASP A 70 -24.10 -15.87 4.25
N ALA A 71 -24.53 -15.26 3.15
CA ALA A 71 -25.85 -14.65 3.01
C ALA A 71 -26.83 -15.55 2.22
N ALA A 72 -26.33 -16.52 1.46
CA ALA A 72 -27.13 -17.43 0.65
C ALA A 72 -27.50 -18.74 1.37
N ASP A 73 -26.82 -19.10 2.47
CA ASP A 73 -27.10 -20.31 3.25
C ASP A 73 -28.22 -20.14 4.30
N ARG A 74 -28.73 -18.92 4.46
CA ARG A 74 -29.73 -18.52 5.47
C ARG A 74 -31.14 -18.31 4.92
N GLN A 75 -31.40 -18.68 3.66
CA GLN A 75 -32.73 -18.68 3.04
C GLN A 75 -33.11 -20.09 2.60
#